data_AF-H1YIV6-F1
#
_entry.id   AF-H1YIV6-F1
#
_cell.length_a   1.000
_cell.length_b   1.000
_cell.length_c   1.000
_cell.angle_alpha   90.00
_cell.angle_beta   90.00
_cell.angle_gamma   90.00
#
_symmetry.space_group_name_H-M   'P 1'
#
loop_
_entity.id
_entity.type
_entity.pdbx_description
1 polymer ?
#
loop_
_entity_poly.entity_id
_entity_poly.type
_entity_poly.pdbx_seq_one_letter_code
_entity_poly.pdbx_strand_id
1 'polypeptide(L)'
;MKKIKLPQGYFVAIVLLSFTAIFSCQKNQNVAVSSTAAINSDGLNVTTSLAATTVSSGEVTGSGGTFTAKVNGVTKYTGSDYIAAIQAAANNLTAGRTTKEWVTVKNSGSSGSSGGSLKYVNLPSYTGIDFSNVTFNCNSGDALIVPVLADRKTNIEVKNLNVTGNPRYGIWFKGCTVMNISNITMNITIPATDLGLGIRVDNSTAATSNLTISGNINITGGDNSIETYGVDGFSIGNVTSSNNAACGVLLNQSKNGSVGTVTGTNNSTTGSVTGYATFRCANSNGPNVTCTKVYSRGSGRGFFSVTGSNGCTVGTVDIANTAIQGIFLQDATNTYVNGGTVTGGHPNVQHQNAVNCITKVNGNTYTATYGTW
;
A
#
# COMPACT_ATOMS: atom_id res chain seq x y z
N MET A 1 -9.40 -38.49 -29.39
CA MET A 1 -10.11 -38.77 -28.12
C MET A 1 -9.80 -37.63 -27.16
N LYS A 2 -10.66 -36.87 -26.49
CA LYS A 2 -12.12 -36.69 -26.44
C LYS A 2 -12.31 -35.17 -26.27
N LYS A 3 -13.09 -34.52 -27.14
CA LYS A 3 -13.56 -33.13 -26.95
C LYS A 3 -14.79 -33.17 -26.05
N ILE A 4 -14.77 -32.45 -24.93
CA ILE A 4 -15.93 -32.28 -24.05
C ILE A 4 -16.71 -31.08 -24.56
N LYS A 5 -17.95 -31.31 -24.98
CA LYS A 5 -18.95 -30.29 -25.34
C LYS A 5 -19.64 -29.82 -24.06
N LEU A 6 -19.74 -28.50 -23.86
CA LEU A 6 -20.62 -27.87 -22.88
C LEU A 6 -22.00 -27.64 -23.50
N PRO A 7 -23.12 -27.91 -22.79
CA PRO A 7 -24.46 -27.65 -23.31
C PRO A 7 -24.87 -26.18 -23.10
N GLN A 8 -25.52 -25.64 -24.13
CA GLN A 8 -26.32 -24.41 -24.11
C GLN A 8 -27.44 -24.50 -23.09
N GLY A 9 -27.62 -23.44 -22.29
CA GLY A 9 -28.71 -23.32 -21.33
C GLY A 9 -29.19 -21.87 -21.18
N TYR A 10 -30.32 -21.59 -21.82
CA TYR A 10 -31.41 -20.69 -21.46
C TYR A 10 -31.10 -19.29 -20.87
N PHE A 11 -31.30 -18.28 -21.72
CA PHE A 11 -31.64 -16.91 -21.35
C PHE A 11 -33.05 -16.88 -20.74
N VAL A 12 -33.19 -16.46 -19.48
CA VAL A 12 -34.47 -16.05 -18.89
C VAL A 12 -34.43 -14.53 -18.73
N ALA A 13 -35.32 -13.84 -19.46
CA ALA A 13 -35.55 -12.42 -19.35
C ALA A 13 -36.37 -12.12 -18.08
N ILE A 14 -35.79 -11.37 -17.15
CA ILE A 14 -36.51 -10.82 -16.00
C ILE A 14 -37.06 -9.45 -16.42
N VAL A 15 -38.37 -9.37 -16.54
CA VAL A 15 -39.15 -8.14 -16.73
C VAL A 15 -39.14 -7.34 -15.43
N LEU A 16 -38.51 -6.17 -15.44
CA LEU A 16 -38.61 -5.20 -14.35
C LEU A 16 -39.93 -4.42 -14.51
N LEU A 17 -40.90 -4.66 -13.61
CA LEU A 17 -42.03 -3.75 -13.43
C LEU A 17 -41.62 -2.57 -12.56
N SER A 18 -41.65 -1.38 -13.14
CA SER A 18 -41.52 -0.09 -12.45
C SER A 18 -42.84 0.26 -11.74
N PHE A 19 -42.84 0.31 -10.41
CA PHE A 19 -43.92 0.90 -9.62
C PHE A 19 -43.55 2.34 -9.27
N THR A 20 -44.31 3.28 -9.82
CA THR A 20 -44.28 4.72 -9.52
C THR A 20 -45.08 4.98 -8.24
N ALA A 21 -44.43 5.42 -7.16
CA ALA A 21 -45.10 5.91 -5.96
C ALA A 21 -45.25 7.44 -6.05
N ILE A 22 -46.49 7.90 -6.13
CA ILE A 22 -46.90 9.31 -6.07
C ILE A 22 -46.91 9.73 -4.60
N PHE A 23 -46.02 10.63 -4.19
CA PHE A 23 -46.12 11.32 -2.90
C PHE A 23 -46.94 12.60 -3.08
N SER A 24 -48.10 12.65 -2.42
CA SER A 24 -48.94 13.83 -2.26
C SER A 24 -48.31 14.79 -1.26
N CYS A 25 -48.11 16.04 -1.70
CA CYS A 25 -47.71 17.16 -0.86
C CYS A 25 -48.97 17.78 -0.24
N GLN A 26 -49.13 17.70 1.08
CA GLN A 26 -50.14 18.47 1.81
C GLN A 26 -49.48 19.63 2.56
N LYS A 27 -50.04 20.81 2.28
CA LYS A 27 -49.64 22.15 2.69
C LYS A 27 -50.27 22.42 4.06
N ASN A 28 -49.50 22.44 5.13
CA ASN A 28 -50.01 22.83 6.45
C ASN A 28 -49.95 24.35 6.64
N GLN A 29 -51.13 24.88 6.93
CA GLN A 29 -51.47 26.30 7.12
C GLN A 29 -50.95 26.81 8.46
N ASN A 30 -50.45 28.05 8.44
CA ASN A 30 -50.18 28.85 9.63
C ASN A 30 -51.49 29.13 10.37
N VAL A 31 -51.54 28.82 11.66
CA VAL A 31 -52.54 29.36 12.59
C VAL A 31 -51.77 30.10 13.68
N ALA A 32 -51.86 31.43 13.66
CA ALA A 32 -51.42 32.27 14.74
C ALA A 32 -52.46 32.21 15.87
N VAL A 33 -52.03 31.82 17.06
CA VAL A 33 -52.82 32.02 18.30
C VAL A 33 -51.96 32.86 19.24
N SER A 34 -52.46 34.07 19.48
CA SER A 34 -52.00 34.99 20.50
C SER A 34 -52.57 34.55 21.85
N SER A 35 -51.70 34.20 22.80
CA SER A 35 -52.01 34.29 24.22
C SER A 35 -50.74 34.57 25.02
N THR A 36 -50.66 35.79 25.52
CA THR A 36 -49.70 36.24 26.53
C THR A 36 -49.93 35.50 27.85
N ALA A 37 -48.94 34.76 28.33
CA ALA A 37 -48.79 34.41 29.73
C ALA A 37 -47.30 34.46 30.10
N ALA A 38 -46.96 35.37 31.00
CA ALA A 38 -45.62 35.56 31.53
C ALA A 38 -45.21 34.33 32.36
N ILE A 39 -44.01 33.80 32.10
CA ILE A 39 -43.36 32.83 32.98
C ILE A 39 -41.91 33.31 33.20
N ASN A 40 -41.57 33.46 34.47
CA ASN A 40 -40.31 33.97 34.99
C ASN A 40 -39.12 33.18 34.43
N SER A 41 -38.14 33.92 33.91
CA SER A 41 -36.84 33.41 33.48
C SER A 41 -35.93 33.18 34.69
N ASP A 42 -36.21 32.14 35.48
CA ASP A 42 -35.18 31.56 36.35
C ASP A 42 -34.51 30.41 35.60
N GLY A 43 -33.20 30.58 35.38
CA GLY A 43 -32.41 29.82 34.43
C GLY A 43 -32.42 28.31 34.63
N LEU A 44 -33.06 27.60 33.71
CA LEU A 44 -32.62 26.28 33.30
C LEU A 44 -31.70 26.43 32.08
N ASN A 45 -30.41 26.63 32.35
CA ASN A 45 -29.37 26.29 31.39
C ASN A 45 -29.32 24.76 31.30
N VAL A 46 -30.14 24.17 30.43
CA VAL A 46 -29.92 22.80 29.98
C VAL A 46 -28.73 22.84 29.03
N THR A 47 -27.53 22.90 29.58
CA THR A 47 -26.32 22.51 28.87
C THR A 47 -26.45 21.02 28.59
N THR A 48 -26.95 20.66 27.40
CA THR A 48 -26.66 19.36 26.82
C THR A 48 -25.15 19.35 26.53
N SER A 49 -24.35 18.95 27.51
CA SER A 49 -23.01 18.49 27.23
C SER A 49 -23.18 17.29 26.31
N LEU A 50 -22.91 17.45 25.01
CA LEU A 50 -22.52 16.29 24.22
C LEU A 50 -21.28 15.77 24.94
N ALA A 51 -21.42 14.68 25.69
CA ALA A 51 -20.29 13.96 26.20
C ALA A 51 -19.38 13.74 24.99
N ALA A 52 -18.15 14.25 25.05
CA ALA A 52 -17.15 13.90 24.06
C ALA A 52 -17.08 12.37 24.10
N THR A 53 -17.62 11.72 23.08
CA THR A 53 -17.49 10.28 22.90
C THR A 53 -16.00 10.05 22.75
N THR A 54 -15.35 9.64 23.83
CA THR A 54 -13.94 9.31 23.82
C THR A 54 -13.76 8.21 22.80
N VAL A 55 -13.13 8.53 21.67
CA VAL A 55 -12.84 7.58 20.59
C VAL A 55 -12.10 6.41 21.22
N SER A 56 -12.59 5.19 21.02
CA SER A 56 -12.00 4.02 21.65
C SER A 56 -10.55 3.88 21.19
N SER A 57 -9.67 3.54 22.13
CA SER A 57 -8.25 3.34 21.84
C SER A 57 -7.73 2.09 22.53
N GLY A 58 -6.87 1.38 21.80
CA GLY A 58 -6.14 0.22 22.27
C GLY A 58 -4.67 0.56 22.52
N GLU A 59 -4.08 -0.10 23.50
CA GLU A 59 -2.64 -0.09 23.72
C GLU A 59 -2.11 -1.51 23.93
N VAL A 60 -0.89 -1.75 23.45
CA VAL A 60 -0.14 -2.99 23.67
C VAL A 60 1.19 -2.64 24.30
N THR A 61 1.43 -3.17 25.48
CA THR A 61 2.69 -3.03 26.24
C THR A 61 3.31 -4.39 26.48
N GLY A 62 4.62 -4.45 26.72
CA GLY A 62 5.34 -5.67 27.01
C GLY A 62 6.34 -5.51 28.16
N SER A 63 6.44 -6.53 29.02
CA SER A 63 7.45 -6.63 30.08
C SER A 63 7.77 -8.09 30.36
N GLY A 64 9.06 -8.42 30.52
CA GLY A 64 9.50 -9.77 30.89
C GLY A 64 9.04 -10.90 29.95
N GLY A 65 8.88 -10.63 28.65
CA GLY A 65 8.38 -11.59 27.66
C GLY A 65 6.86 -11.80 27.65
N THR A 66 6.12 -11.04 28.47
CA THR A 66 4.65 -11.01 28.46
C THR A 66 4.16 -9.70 27.86
N PHE A 67 3.19 -9.80 26.96
CA PHE A 67 2.47 -8.68 26.36
C PHE A 67 1.08 -8.55 26.99
N THR A 68 0.66 -7.31 27.21
CA THR A 68 -0.66 -6.96 27.71
C THR A 68 -1.32 -6.01 26.72
N ALA A 69 -2.53 -6.36 26.28
CA ALA A 69 -3.37 -5.49 25.48
C ALA A 69 -4.48 -4.91 26.34
N LYS A 70 -4.66 -3.59 26.30
CA LYS A 70 -5.79 -2.90 26.94
C LYS A 70 -6.57 -2.12 25.90
N VAL A 71 -7.88 -2.03 26.09
CA VAL A 71 -8.75 -1.12 25.33
C VAL A 71 -9.56 -0.32 26.34
N ASN A 72 -9.47 1.01 26.26
CA ASN A 72 -10.10 1.94 27.21
C ASN A 72 -9.80 1.58 28.68
N GLY A 73 -8.53 1.21 28.95
CA GLY A 73 -8.05 0.81 30.29
C GLY A 73 -8.38 -0.64 30.70
N VAL A 74 -9.25 -1.34 29.97
CA VAL A 74 -9.65 -2.73 30.28
C VAL A 74 -8.72 -3.71 29.59
N THR A 75 -8.12 -4.63 30.36
CA THR A 75 -7.27 -5.72 29.83
C THR A 75 -8.08 -6.67 28.95
N LYS A 76 -7.62 -6.89 27.72
CA LYS A 76 -8.20 -7.79 26.72
C LYS A 76 -7.34 -9.01 26.43
N TYR A 77 -6.05 -8.91 26.72
CA TYR A 77 -5.09 -10.00 26.56
C TYR A 77 -3.93 -9.83 27.53
N THR A 78 -3.44 -10.94 28.07
CA THR A 78 -2.14 -11.05 28.74
C THR A 78 -1.54 -12.40 28.35
N GLY A 79 -0.33 -12.41 27.79
CA GLY A 79 0.34 -13.64 27.35
C GLY A 79 1.62 -13.35 26.57
N SER A 80 2.30 -14.40 26.11
CA SER A 80 3.60 -14.26 25.42
C SER A 80 3.49 -14.05 23.90
N ASP A 81 2.32 -14.21 23.30
CA ASP A 81 2.15 -14.06 21.85
C ASP A 81 1.93 -12.59 21.48
N TYR A 82 2.97 -12.00 20.89
CA TYR A 82 3.00 -10.60 20.47
C TYR A 82 1.89 -10.27 19.45
N ILE A 83 1.67 -11.15 18.47
CA ILE A 83 0.67 -10.96 17.42
C ILE A 83 -0.73 -11.06 18.02
N ALA A 84 -0.95 -12.02 18.91
CA ALA A 84 -2.23 -12.19 19.60
C ALA A 84 -2.57 -10.97 20.48
N ALA A 85 -1.59 -10.37 21.16
CA ALA A 85 -1.81 -9.15 21.93
C ALA A 85 -2.28 -7.98 21.05
N ILE A 86 -1.61 -7.75 19.91
CA ILE A 86 -1.99 -6.70 18.96
C ILE A 86 -3.36 -6.98 18.36
N GLN A 87 -3.63 -8.23 17.96
CA GLN A 87 -4.92 -8.62 17.42
C GLN A 87 -6.05 -8.43 18.44
N ALA A 88 -5.81 -8.76 19.71
CA ALA A 88 -6.79 -8.59 20.78
C ALA A 88 -7.15 -7.11 20.99
N ALA A 89 -6.18 -6.20 20.93
CA ALA A 89 -6.45 -4.76 20.96
C ALA A 89 -7.33 -4.33 19.78
N ALA A 90 -6.96 -4.71 18.54
CA ALA A 90 -7.69 -4.32 17.33
C ALA A 90 -9.13 -4.86 17.28
N ASN A 91 -9.34 -6.11 17.74
CA ASN A 91 -10.65 -6.75 17.78
C ASN A 91 -11.59 -6.17 18.84
N ASN A 92 -11.04 -5.57 19.91
CA ASN A 92 -11.84 -5.05 21.03
C ASN A 92 -12.11 -3.54 20.96
N LEU A 93 -11.61 -2.87 19.92
CA LEU A 93 -12.09 -1.55 19.52
C LEU A 93 -13.59 -1.61 19.11
N THR A 94 -14.24 -0.46 18.94
CA THR A 94 -15.70 -0.36 18.75
C THR A 94 -16.17 -1.20 17.56
N ALA A 95 -17.19 -2.04 17.73
CA ALA A 95 -17.74 -2.82 16.63
C ALA A 95 -18.49 -1.90 15.63
N GLY A 96 -18.35 -2.16 14.33
CA GLY A 96 -19.06 -1.39 13.30
C GLY A 96 -18.62 0.07 13.15
N ARG A 97 -17.45 0.43 13.67
CA ARG A 97 -16.93 1.81 13.67
C ARG A 97 -16.86 2.38 12.24
N THR A 98 -17.23 3.66 12.10
CA THR A 98 -17.18 4.43 10.84
C THR A 98 -16.19 5.60 10.91
N THR A 99 -15.59 5.79 12.07
CA THR A 99 -14.49 6.74 12.34
C THR A 99 -13.27 5.95 12.77
N LYS A 100 -12.08 6.42 12.37
CA LYS A 100 -10.83 5.71 12.64
C LYS A 100 -10.53 5.67 14.14
N GLU A 101 -10.34 4.47 14.67
CA GLU A 101 -9.88 4.22 16.04
C GLU A 101 -8.47 3.63 16.01
N TRP A 102 -7.74 3.74 17.13
CA TRP A 102 -6.28 3.51 17.14
C TRP A 102 -5.85 2.40 18.10
N VAL A 103 -4.89 1.59 17.65
CA VAL A 103 -4.06 0.74 18.52
C VAL A 103 -2.64 1.29 18.55
N THR A 104 -2.10 1.53 19.74
CA THR A 104 -0.70 1.94 19.93
C THR A 104 0.11 0.78 20.50
N VAL A 105 1.14 0.34 19.78
CA VAL A 105 2.07 -0.71 20.23
C VAL A 105 3.34 -0.04 20.77
N LYS A 106 3.67 -0.29 22.04
CA LYS A 106 4.68 0.47 22.79
C LYS A 106 5.98 -0.30 23.06
N ASN A 107 6.03 -1.58 22.70
CA ASN A 107 7.21 -2.42 22.92
C ASN A 107 7.48 -3.29 21.71
N SER A 108 8.77 -3.47 21.38
CA SER A 108 9.20 -4.44 20.37
C SER A 108 8.81 -5.85 20.78
N GLY A 109 8.59 -6.72 19.80
CA GLY A 109 8.22 -8.11 20.05
C GLY A 109 8.61 -9.05 18.92
N SER A 110 8.57 -10.34 19.22
CA SER A 110 8.88 -11.42 18.28
C SER A 110 7.60 -12.07 17.76
N SER A 111 7.57 -12.46 16.49
CA SER A 111 6.44 -13.19 15.92
C SER A 111 6.22 -14.55 16.59
N GLY A 112 7.31 -15.14 17.09
CA GLY A 112 7.34 -16.54 17.48
C GLY A 112 7.15 -17.46 16.28
N SER A 113 6.86 -18.73 16.54
CA SER A 113 6.51 -19.71 15.50
C SER A 113 5.25 -19.30 14.74
N SER A 114 5.24 -19.55 13.43
CA SER A 114 4.08 -19.42 12.57
C SER A 114 3.07 -20.57 12.78
N GLY A 115 3.53 -21.69 13.36
CA GLY A 115 2.77 -22.94 13.43
C GLY A 115 2.62 -23.65 12.07
N GLY A 116 3.44 -23.32 11.08
CA GLY A 116 3.34 -23.86 9.72
C GLY A 116 2.20 -23.25 8.89
N SER A 117 1.64 -22.12 9.34
CA SER A 117 0.56 -21.41 8.67
C SER A 117 0.82 -19.90 8.66
N LEU A 118 0.17 -19.18 7.75
CA LEU A 118 0.29 -17.72 7.69
C LEU A 118 -0.18 -17.09 9.01
N LYS A 119 0.68 -16.31 9.66
CA LYS A 119 0.42 -15.65 10.96
C LYS A 119 0.59 -14.14 10.85
N TYR A 120 -0.39 -13.38 11.31
CA TYR A 120 -0.49 -11.95 11.03
C TYR A 120 -1.39 -11.20 12.01
N VAL A 121 -1.22 -9.87 12.07
CA VAL A 121 -2.23 -8.95 12.62
C VAL A 121 -3.18 -8.57 11.49
N ASN A 122 -4.45 -8.95 11.61
CA ASN A 122 -5.52 -8.62 10.67
C ASN A 122 -6.21 -7.31 11.10
N LEU A 123 -6.01 -6.25 10.34
CA LEU A 123 -6.62 -4.93 10.61
C LEU A 123 -8.09 -4.91 10.20
N PRO A 124 -9.02 -4.50 11.09
CA PRO A 124 -10.38 -4.15 10.70
C PRO A 124 -10.45 -2.83 9.93
N SER A 125 -11.56 -2.57 9.24
CA SER A 125 -11.83 -1.24 8.66
C SER A 125 -11.82 -0.17 9.75
N TYR A 126 -11.52 1.08 9.36
CA TYR A 126 -11.51 2.23 10.26
C TYR A 126 -10.57 2.02 11.46
N THR A 127 -9.41 1.41 11.21
CA THR A 127 -8.41 1.11 12.25
C THR A 127 -7.05 1.65 11.84
N GLY A 128 -6.47 2.47 12.71
CA GLY A 128 -5.07 2.82 12.67
C GLY A 128 -4.27 1.98 13.66
N ILE A 129 -3.06 1.58 13.27
CA ILE A 129 -2.07 1.03 14.19
C ILE A 129 -0.81 1.88 14.15
N ASP A 130 -0.37 2.32 15.33
CA ASP A 130 0.89 3.04 15.52
C ASP A 130 1.85 2.17 16.31
N PHE A 131 2.96 1.78 15.69
CA PHE A 131 3.99 0.97 16.33
C PHE A 131 4.97 1.79 17.17
N SER A 132 4.81 3.12 17.29
CA SER A 132 5.63 3.97 18.15
C SER A 132 7.15 3.79 17.95
N ASN A 133 7.58 3.49 16.72
CA ASN A 133 8.96 3.18 16.33
C ASN A 133 9.54 1.91 16.97
N VAL A 134 8.69 0.97 17.41
CA VAL A 134 9.13 -0.32 17.92
C VAL A 134 9.30 -1.35 16.80
N THR A 135 10.08 -2.38 17.10
CA THR A 135 10.46 -3.40 16.12
C THR A 135 9.59 -4.64 16.24
N PHE A 136 8.98 -5.02 15.11
CA PHE A 136 8.39 -6.32 14.89
C PHE A 136 9.47 -7.27 14.36
N ASN A 137 9.92 -8.21 15.18
CA ASN A 137 10.95 -9.17 14.82
C ASN A 137 10.29 -10.44 14.23
N CYS A 138 10.35 -10.59 12.92
CA CYS A 138 9.91 -11.81 12.23
C CYS A 138 10.99 -12.87 12.39
N ASN A 139 10.77 -13.81 13.31
CA ASN A 139 11.78 -14.79 13.72
C ASN A 139 11.23 -16.23 13.74
N SER A 140 10.18 -16.52 12.95
CA SER A 140 9.56 -17.84 12.90
C SER A 140 10.45 -18.91 12.26
N GLY A 141 11.52 -18.53 11.56
CA GLY A 141 12.39 -19.42 10.78
C GLY A 141 11.82 -19.80 9.42
N ASP A 142 10.56 -19.43 9.14
CA ASP A 142 9.88 -19.60 7.85
C ASP A 142 9.35 -18.26 7.29
N ALA A 143 8.97 -18.23 6.02
CA ALA A 143 8.42 -17.04 5.36
C ALA A 143 6.88 -17.01 5.44
N LEU A 144 6.32 -17.11 6.67
CA LEU A 144 4.86 -17.15 6.90
C LEU A 144 4.34 -16.03 7.83
N ILE A 145 5.20 -15.11 8.26
CA ILE A 145 4.79 -13.98 9.10
C ILE A 145 4.45 -12.76 8.23
N VAL A 146 3.31 -12.12 8.51
CA VAL A 146 2.98 -10.81 7.95
C VAL A 146 2.64 -9.87 9.12
N PRO A 147 3.54 -8.95 9.51
CA PRO A 147 3.31 -8.04 10.64
C PRO A 147 1.95 -7.34 10.61
N VAL A 148 1.54 -6.86 9.44
CA VAL A 148 0.23 -6.22 9.26
C VAL A 148 -0.42 -6.68 7.95
N LEU A 149 -1.62 -7.22 8.06
CA LEU A 149 -2.46 -7.66 6.95
C LEU A 149 -3.82 -6.99 6.99
N ALA A 150 -4.39 -6.66 5.82
CA ALA A 150 -5.79 -6.33 5.69
C ALA A 150 -6.35 -6.89 4.37
N ASP A 151 -7.56 -7.45 4.43
CA ASP A 151 -8.29 -7.97 3.26
C ASP A 151 -9.70 -7.36 3.21
N ARG A 152 -10.01 -6.67 2.11
CA ARG A 152 -11.31 -6.02 1.84
C ARG A 152 -11.74 -5.06 2.95
N LYS A 153 -10.82 -4.17 3.34
CA LYS A 153 -11.01 -3.17 4.39
C LYS A 153 -10.93 -1.76 3.84
N THR A 154 -11.48 -0.81 4.59
CA THR A 154 -11.44 0.61 4.23
C THR A 154 -10.96 1.47 5.38
N ASN A 155 -10.35 2.60 5.06
CA ASN A 155 -9.88 3.61 6.03
C ASN A 155 -8.95 3.02 7.09
N ILE A 156 -7.89 2.35 6.61
CA ILE A 156 -6.89 1.68 7.46
C ILE A 156 -5.57 2.46 7.43
N GLU A 157 -4.81 2.37 8.52
CA GLU A 157 -3.57 3.12 8.66
C GLU A 157 -2.50 2.38 9.46
N VAL A 158 -1.23 2.47 9.02
CA VAL A 158 -0.05 1.91 9.69
C VAL A 158 1.01 3.00 9.84
N LYS A 159 1.54 3.17 11.06
CA LYS A 159 2.57 4.17 11.38
C LYS A 159 3.76 3.58 12.13
N ASN A 160 4.92 4.19 11.91
CA ASN A 160 6.10 4.11 12.77
C ASN A 160 6.53 2.66 13.04
N LEU A 161 6.49 1.81 12.00
CA LEU A 161 6.76 0.38 12.10
C LEU A 161 8.20 0.09 11.66
N ASN A 162 8.94 -0.58 12.54
CA ASN A 162 10.21 -1.21 12.19
C ASN A 162 10.02 -2.72 12.04
N VAL A 163 10.53 -3.33 10.96
CA VAL A 163 10.48 -4.79 10.75
C VAL A 163 11.89 -5.34 10.57
N THR A 164 12.18 -6.47 11.21
CA THR A 164 13.44 -7.21 11.02
C THR A 164 13.19 -8.68 10.77
N GLY A 165 14.17 -9.36 10.19
CA GLY A 165 14.16 -10.81 10.01
C GLY A 165 13.46 -11.23 8.73
N ASN A 166 12.59 -12.24 8.79
CA ASN A 166 12.19 -13.01 7.62
C ASN A 166 10.65 -12.99 7.35
N PRO A 167 10.01 -11.81 7.23
CA PRO A 167 8.59 -11.75 6.89
C PRO A 167 8.29 -12.36 5.52
N ARG A 168 7.05 -12.81 5.30
CA ARG A 168 6.51 -13.06 3.95
C ARG A 168 6.30 -11.73 3.22
N TYR A 169 5.60 -10.83 3.92
CA TYR A 169 5.37 -9.44 3.56
C TYR A 169 5.51 -8.60 4.83
N GLY A 170 6.14 -7.43 4.79
CA GLY A 170 6.15 -6.51 5.93
C GLY A 170 4.77 -5.92 6.21
N ILE A 171 4.10 -5.42 5.16
CA ILE A 171 2.70 -5.00 5.16
C ILE A 171 2.01 -5.60 3.93
N TRP A 172 0.83 -6.18 4.09
CA TRP A 172 0.05 -6.75 2.98
C TRP A 172 -1.41 -6.31 2.99
N PHE A 173 -1.79 -5.44 2.05
CA PHE A 173 -3.17 -5.02 1.85
C PHE A 173 -3.74 -5.58 0.55
N LYS A 174 -4.93 -6.18 0.64
CA LYS A 174 -5.60 -6.88 -0.47
C LYS A 174 -7.02 -6.38 -0.61
N GLY A 175 -7.42 -5.92 -1.78
CA GLY A 175 -8.79 -5.45 -2.02
C GLY A 175 -9.21 -4.28 -1.12
N CYS A 176 -8.26 -3.47 -0.66
CA CYS A 176 -8.50 -2.43 0.35
C CYS A 176 -8.66 -1.04 -0.28
N THR A 177 -9.36 -0.14 0.41
CA THR A 177 -9.56 1.25 -0.04
C THR A 177 -9.18 2.24 1.05
N VAL A 178 -8.69 3.43 0.69
CA VAL A 178 -8.31 4.49 1.65
C VAL A 178 -7.29 3.95 2.67
N MET A 179 -6.09 3.70 2.17
CA MET A 179 -4.98 3.10 2.93
C MET A 179 -3.90 4.16 3.18
N ASN A 180 -3.43 4.26 4.42
CA ASN A 180 -2.35 5.17 4.79
C ASN A 180 -1.20 4.40 5.44
N ILE A 181 0.02 4.58 4.94
CA ILE A 181 1.22 3.96 5.49
C ILE A 181 2.25 5.07 5.69
N SER A 182 2.88 5.15 6.87
CA SER A 182 3.92 6.15 7.10
C SER A 182 5.01 5.69 8.05
N ASN A 183 6.21 6.23 7.84
CA ASN A 183 7.39 6.01 8.70
C ASN A 183 7.69 4.52 8.88
N ILE A 184 8.17 3.89 7.81
CA ILE A 184 8.42 2.46 7.75
C ILE A 184 9.91 2.21 7.53
N THR A 185 10.52 1.45 8.44
CA THR A 185 11.88 0.96 8.27
C THR A 185 11.87 -0.57 8.28
N MET A 186 12.55 -1.20 7.33
CA MET A 186 12.66 -2.66 7.33
C MET A 186 14.08 -3.12 7.01
N ASN A 187 14.53 -4.16 7.71
CA ASN A 187 15.72 -4.91 7.39
C ASN A 187 15.34 -6.38 7.21
N ILE A 188 15.05 -6.75 5.96
CA ILE A 188 14.52 -8.05 5.57
C ILE A 188 15.69 -8.94 5.18
N THR A 189 15.90 -10.00 5.95
CA THR A 189 17.08 -10.85 5.82
C THR A 189 16.92 -11.98 4.80
N ILE A 190 15.76 -12.14 4.17
CA ILE A 190 15.55 -13.18 3.13
C ILE A 190 16.05 -12.65 1.78
N PRO A 191 17.09 -13.25 1.18
CA PRO A 191 17.44 -13.05 -0.21
C PRO A 191 16.80 -14.18 -1.02
N ALA A 192 15.54 -14.03 -1.41
CA ALA A 192 14.91 -14.98 -2.32
C ALA A 192 13.99 -14.21 -3.27
N THR A 193 14.10 -14.59 -4.55
CA THR A 193 13.13 -14.18 -5.57
C THR A 193 11.74 -14.60 -5.09
N ASP A 194 10.79 -13.66 -5.09
CA ASP A 194 9.38 -13.86 -4.73
C ASP A 194 9.05 -14.04 -3.23
N LEU A 195 9.99 -13.81 -2.29
CA LEU A 195 9.74 -13.87 -0.84
C LEU A 195 10.34 -12.66 -0.10
N GLY A 196 9.70 -12.24 0.99
CA GLY A 196 10.21 -11.15 1.83
C GLY A 196 10.00 -9.77 1.21
N LEU A 197 8.82 -9.50 0.68
CA LEU A 197 8.50 -8.19 0.09
C LEU A 197 8.15 -7.19 1.21
N GLY A 198 8.64 -5.95 1.12
CA GLY A 198 8.39 -4.92 2.13
C GLY A 198 6.91 -4.55 2.26
N ILE A 199 6.39 -3.73 1.36
CA ILE A 199 4.99 -3.28 1.34
C ILE A 199 4.30 -3.79 0.08
N ARG A 200 3.33 -4.68 0.23
CA ARG A 200 2.49 -5.20 -0.87
C ARG A 200 1.07 -4.66 -0.76
N VAL A 201 0.59 -4.02 -1.82
CA VAL A 201 -0.81 -3.59 -1.94
C VAL A 201 -1.37 -4.09 -3.26
N ASP A 202 -2.38 -4.96 -3.22
CA ASP A 202 -2.91 -5.60 -4.44
C ASP A 202 -4.43 -5.73 -4.48
N ASN A 203 -4.95 -6.01 -5.68
CA ASN A 203 -6.38 -6.19 -5.96
C ASN A 203 -6.82 -7.66 -6.05
N SER A 204 -6.05 -8.60 -5.47
CA SER A 204 -6.32 -10.04 -5.64
C SER A 204 -7.65 -10.52 -5.03
N THR A 205 -8.23 -9.74 -4.12
CA THR A 205 -9.49 -10.10 -3.43
C THR A 205 -10.66 -9.15 -3.71
N ALA A 206 -10.39 -7.92 -4.17
CA ALA A 206 -11.38 -6.92 -4.60
C ALA A 206 -10.66 -5.74 -5.28
N ALA A 207 -11.43 -4.76 -5.77
CA ALA A 207 -10.87 -3.48 -6.21
C ALA A 207 -10.07 -2.81 -5.08
N THR A 208 -8.91 -2.26 -5.42
CA THR A 208 -7.98 -1.62 -4.47
C THR A 208 -7.68 -0.21 -4.92
N SER A 209 -7.86 0.77 -4.04
CA SER A 209 -7.72 2.19 -4.43
C SER A 209 -7.35 3.13 -3.28
N ASN A 210 -6.87 4.32 -3.63
CA ASN A 210 -6.55 5.40 -2.69
C ASN A 210 -5.49 5.00 -1.66
N LEU A 211 -4.30 4.67 -2.14
CA LEU A 211 -3.12 4.39 -1.32
C LEU A 211 -2.31 5.67 -1.07
N THR A 212 -1.96 5.96 0.18
CA THR A 212 -0.96 6.98 0.52
C THR A 212 0.18 6.33 1.30
N ILE A 213 1.42 6.52 0.82
CA ILE A 213 2.65 6.14 1.54
C ILE A 213 3.47 7.41 1.74
N SER A 214 3.83 7.75 2.98
CA SER A 214 4.49 9.02 3.29
C SER A 214 5.52 8.92 4.43
N GLY A 215 6.24 10.02 4.67
CA GLY A 215 7.27 10.08 5.70
C GLY A 215 8.55 9.32 5.31
N ASN A 216 9.27 8.83 6.31
CA ASN A 216 10.51 8.07 6.08
C ASN A 216 10.18 6.63 5.64
N ILE A 217 10.50 6.26 4.41
CA ILE A 217 10.42 4.88 3.93
C ILE A 217 11.83 4.39 3.60
N ASN A 218 12.34 3.45 4.40
CA ASN A 218 13.68 2.90 4.26
C ASN A 218 13.66 1.37 4.39
N ILE A 219 13.80 0.65 3.28
CA ILE A 219 13.68 -0.81 3.26
C ILE A 219 14.95 -1.41 2.65
N THR A 220 15.56 -2.32 3.39
CA THR A 220 16.76 -3.04 2.97
C THR A 220 16.48 -4.53 2.90
N GLY A 221 16.95 -5.18 1.83
CA GLY A 221 16.79 -6.62 1.62
C GLY A 221 15.36 -7.03 1.25
N GLY A 222 15.15 -8.34 1.09
CA GLY A 222 13.87 -8.87 0.61
C GLY A 222 13.71 -8.82 -0.91
N ASP A 223 12.50 -9.09 -1.40
CA ASP A 223 12.17 -9.09 -2.84
C ASP A 223 12.00 -7.66 -3.39
N ASN A 224 10.79 -7.09 -3.39
CA ASN A 224 10.56 -5.67 -3.67
C ASN A 224 10.43 -4.87 -2.36
N SER A 225 10.93 -3.63 -2.31
CA SER A 225 10.65 -2.75 -1.16
C SER A 225 9.17 -2.33 -1.13
N ILE A 226 8.64 -1.87 -2.26
CA ILE A 226 7.21 -1.60 -2.44
C ILE A 226 6.74 -2.23 -3.74
N GLU A 227 5.60 -2.92 -3.69
CA GLU A 227 4.86 -3.32 -4.88
C GLU A 227 3.37 -2.99 -4.79
N THR A 228 2.87 -2.30 -5.80
CA THR A 228 1.44 -2.16 -6.06
C THR A 228 1.03 -3.10 -7.18
N TYR A 229 -0.11 -3.77 -7.05
CA TYR A 229 -0.67 -4.61 -8.12
C TYR A 229 -2.16 -4.30 -8.33
N GLY A 230 -2.50 -3.64 -9.44
CA GLY A 230 -3.89 -3.32 -9.76
C GLY A 230 -4.51 -2.21 -8.90
N VAL A 231 -3.69 -1.29 -8.38
CA VAL A 231 -4.13 -0.18 -7.53
C VAL A 231 -4.53 1.03 -8.37
N ASP A 232 -5.72 1.58 -8.12
CA ASP A 232 -6.21 2.81 -8.75
C ASP A 232 -6.16 3.98 -7.75
N GLY A 233 -5.37 5.01 -8.03
CA GLY A 233 -5.18 6.11 -7.07
C GLY A 233 -4.10 5.79 -6.06
N PHE A 234 -2.90 6.34 -6.23
CA PHE A 234 -1.84 6.23 -5.23
C PHE A 234 -0.96 7.48 -5.14
N SER A 235 -0.48 7.79 -3.94
CA SER A 235 0.55 8.78 -3.67
C SER A 235 1.63 8.15 -2.79
N ILE A 236 2.75 7.77 -3.40
CA ILE A 236 3.92 7.22 -2.72
C ILE A 236 4.96 8.34 -2.62
N GLY A 237 5.41 8.65 -1.41
CA GLY A 237 6.43 9.66 -1.16
C GLY A 237 7.83 9.20 -1.59
N ASN A 238 8.86 9.72 -0.90
CA ASN A 238 10.23 9.29 -1.13
C ASN A 238 10.46 7.89 -0.56
N VAL A 239 11.21 7.08 -1.31
CA VAL A 239 11.53 5.69 -0.94
C VAL A 239 13.04 5.50 -1.04
N THR A 240 13.66 5.08 0.06
CA THR A 240 15.04 4.59 0.09
C THR A 240 15.01 3.06 0.14
N SER A 241 15.67 2.43 -0.81
CA SER A 241 15.70 0.98 -0.97
C SER A 241 17.13 0.52 -1.22
N SER A 242 17.53 -0.58 -0.59
CA SER A 242 18.83 -1.16 -0.86
C SER A 242 18.88 -2.69 -0.78
N ASN A 243 19.73 -3.30 -1.60
CA ASN A 243 19.99 -4.74 -1.60
C ASN A 243 18.72 -5.60 -1.75
N ASN A 244 17.70 -5.08 -2.44
CA ASN A 244 16.52 -5.85 -2.81
C ASN A 244 16.84 -6.82 -3.94
N ALA A 245 16.28 -8.03 -3.88
CA ALA A 245 16.41 -9.00 -4.96
C ALA A 245 15.73 -8.47 -6.24
N ALA A 246 14.60 -7.77 -6.12
CA ALA A 246 13.87 -7.19 -7.24
C ALA A 246 13.93 -5.66 -7.25
N CYS A 247 12.81 -4.95 -7.10
CA CYS A 247 12.76 -3.50 -7.24
C CYS A 247 12.82 -2.76 -5.90
N GLY A 248 13.23 -1.50 -5.97
CA GLY A 248 12.87 -0.55 -4.91
C GLY A 248 11.37 -0.27 -4.95
N VAL A 249 10.86 0.19 -6.09
CA VAL A 249 9.42 0.36 -6.30
C VAL A 249 8.99 -0.32 -7.59
N LEU A 250 8.05 -1.25 -7.48
CA LEU A 250 7.39 -1.91 -8.60
C LEU A 250 5.92 -1.48 -8.66
N LEU A 251 5.53 -0.85 -9.76
CA LEU A 251 4.14 -0.56 -10.08
C LEU A 251 3.66 -1.56 -11.12
N ASN A 252 2.69 -2.38 -10.73
CA ASN A 252 2.19 -3.51 -11.52
C ASN A 252 0.69 -3.29 -11.76
N GLN A 253 0.21 -3.24 -13.01
CA GLN A 253 -1.21 -2.98 -13.34
C GLN A 253 -1.85 -1.76 -12.63
N SER A 254 -1.06 -0.82 -12.11
CA SER A 254 -1.56 0.27 -11.25
C SER A 254 -1.66 1.56 -12.05
N LYS A 255 -2.54 2.48 -11.67
CA LYS A 255 -2.80 3.70 -12.46
C LYS A 255 -3.20 4.88 -11.59
N ASN A 256 -3.20 6.07 -12.19
CA ASN A 256 -3.63 7.32 -11.56
C ASN A 256 -2.86 7.61 -10.26
N GLY A 257 -1.55 7.79 -10.33
CA GLY A 257 -0.77 8.02 -9.12
C GLY A 257 0.58 8.65 -9.31
N SER A 258 1.22 8.96 -8.18
CA SER A 258 2.53 9.61 -8.14
C SER A 258 3.47 8.88 -7.20
N VAL A 259 4.75 8.88 -7.57
CA VAL A 259 5.88 8.46 -6.75
C VAL A 259 6.82 9.65 -6.56
N GLY A 260 7.35 9.82 -5.35
CA GLY A 260 8.37 10.83 -5.04
C GLY A 260 9.72 10.47 -5.65
N THR A 261 10.78 10.65 -4.88
CA THR A 261 12.12 10.17 -5.26
C THR A 261 12.27 8.71 -4.86
N VAL A 262 12.69 7.86 -5.80
CA VAL A 262 13.13 6.49 -5.51
C VAL A 262 14.65 6.45 -5.51
N THR A 263 15.24 6.26 -4.33
CA THR A 263 16.68 6.11 -4.11
C THR A 263 17.00 4.64 -3.94
N GLY A 264 17.68 4.04 -4.91
CA GLY A 264 18.03 2.62 -4.95
C GLY A 264 19.54 2.37 -4.96
N THR A 265 20.00 1.42 -4.14
CA THR A 265 21.38 0.95 -4.15
C THR A 265 21.43 -0.58 -4.20
N ASN A 266 22.13 -1.14 -5.18
CA ASN A 266 22.35 -2.59 -5.33
C ASN A 266 21.06 -3.43 -5.39
N ASN A 267 19.99 -2.88 -5.96
CA ASN A 267 18.75 -3.62 -6.18
C ASN A 267 18.86 -4.46 -7.46
N SER A 268 18.33 -5.68 -7.50
CA SER A 268 18.31 -6.51 -8.71
C SER A 268 19.71 -6.84 -9.26
N THR A 269 20.64 -7.19 -8.37
CA THR A 269 22.05 -7.46 -8.73
C THR A 269 22.39 -8.93 -8.90
N THR A 270 21.50 -9.86 -8.52
CA THR A 270 21.77 -11.30 -8.54
C THR A 270 20.54 -12.13 -8.91
N GLY A 271 20.75 -13.33 -9.45
CA GLY A 271 19.69 -14.33 -9.69
C GLY A 271 18.82 -14.05 -10.92
N SER A 272 17.69 -14.77 -11.05
CA SER A 272 16.73 -14.68 -12.16
C SER A 272 16.03 -13.32 -12.27
N VAL A 273 16.10 -12.53 -11.21
CA VAL A 273 15.59 -11.16 -11.13
C VAL A 273 16.61 -10.11 -11.53
N THR A 274 17.85 -10.48 -11.87
CA THR A 274 18.84 -9.59 -12.52
C THR A 274 18.23 -9.09 -13.84
N GLY A 275 17.69 -7.88 -13.84
CA GLY A 275 16.58 -7.66 -14.78
C GLY A 275 15.62 -6.53 -14.38
N TYR A 276 15.36 -6.44 -13.10
CA TYR A 276 14.44 -5.50 -12.49
C TYR A 276 15.16 -4.15 -12.33
N ALA A 277 14.53 -3.21 -11.62
CA ALA A 277 15.01 -1.83 -11.58
C ALA A 277 14.82 -1.19 -10.22
N THR A 278 15.55 -0.11 -9.96
CA THR A 278 15.25 0.76 -8.81
C THR A 278 13.79 1.22 -8.84
N PHE A 279 13.31 1.65 -10.01
CA PHE A 279 11.90 1.95 -10.26
C PHE A 279 11.41 1.20 -11.50
N ARG A 280 10.32 0.43 -11.37
CA ARG A 280 9.76 -0.37 -12.46
C ARG A 280 8.26 -0.17 -12.62
N CYS A 281 7.82 -0.06 -13.88
CA CYS A 281 6.42 -0.14 -14.30
C CYS A 281 6.23 -1.42 -15.14
N ALA A 282 5.27 -2.27 -14.78
CA ALA A 282 5.08 -3.57 -15.44
C ALA A 282 3.61 -3.97 -15.61
N ASN A 283 3.39 -4.86 -16.57
CA ASN A 283 2.15 -5.59 -16.84
C ASN A 283 0.98 -4.65 -17.05
N SER A 284 1.02 -3.85 -18.11
CA SER A 284 -0.04 -2.88 -18.41
C SER A 284 -0.26 -1.86 -17.28
N ASN A 285 0.80 -1.49 -16.55
CA ASN A 285 0.74 -0.38 -15.60
C ASN A 285 0.41 0.93 -16.33
N GLY A 286 -0.29 1.82 -15.65
CA GLY A 286 -0.77 3.10 -16.18
C GLY A 286 -2.21 3.05 -16.71
N PRO A 287 -2.74 4.18 -17.19
CA PRO A 287 -2.05 5.46 -17.44
C PRO A 287 -1.88 6.33 -16.18
N ASN A 288 -1.42 7.57 -16.40
CA ASN A 288 -1.38 8.66 -15.43
C ASN A 288 -0.49 8.37 -14.22
N VAL A 289 0.75 7.96 -14.48
CA VAL A 289 1.75 7.70 -13.46
C VAL A 289 2.87 8.74 -13.55
N THR A 290 3.26 9.31 -12.42
CA THR A 290 4.43 10.19 -12.34
C THR A 290 5.44 9.67 -11.32
N CYS A 291 6.72 9.91 -11.57
CA CYS A 291 7.79 9.70 -10.61
C CYS A 291 8.68 10.95 -10.60
N THR A 292 8.93 11.52 -9.43
CA THR A 292 9.67 12.78 -9.32
C THR A 292 11.12 12.60 -9.75
N LYS A 293 11.80 11.61 -9.16
CA LYS A 293 13.20 11.32 -9.44
C LYS A 293 13.52 9.84 -9.24
N VAL A 294 14.36 9.28 -10.11
CA VAL A 294 15.03 8.00 -9.87
C VAL A 294 16.52 8.25 -9.62
N TYR A 295 16.99 7.94 -8.41
CA TYR A 295 18.40 7.91 -8.08
C TYR A 295 18.82 6.45 -7.91
N SER A 296 19.78 5.97 -8.71
CA SER A 296 20.16 4.56 -8.71
C SER A 296 21.67 4.36 -8.75
N ARG A 297 22.19 3.47 -7.90
CA ARG A 297 23.59 3.05 -7.88
C ARG A 297 23.69 1.54 -7.86
N GLY A 298 24.50 0.95 -8.75
CA GLY A 298 24.84 -0.47 -8.66
C GLY A 298 23.66 -1.43 -8.87
N SER A 299 22.53 -0.97 -9.40
CA SER A 299 21.30 -1.79 -9.51
C SER A 299 21.21 -2.51 -10.86
N GLY A 300 20.34 -3.50 -11.01
CA GLY A 300 20.10 -4.19 -12.28
C GLY A 300 19.81 -3.22 -13.43
N ARG A 301 18.81 -2.35 -13.21
CA ARG A 301 18.53 -1.14 -14.01
C ARG A 301 18.17 0.02 -13.09
N GLY A 302 18.21 1.24 -13.61
CA GLY A 302 17.70 2.42 -12.92
C GLY A 302 16.18 2.54 -13.05
N PHE A 303 15.71 2.72 -14.29
CA PHE A 303 14.28 2.78 -14.62
C PHE A 303 13.92 1.75 -15.69
N PHE A 304 12.82 1.02 -15.49
CA PHE A 304 12.33 0.03 -16.44
C PHE A 304 10.81 0.11 -16.62
N SER A 305 10.34 0.39 -17.83
CA SER A 305 8.92 0.25 -18.20
C SER A 305 8.76 -0.93 -19.15
N VAL A 306 7.85 -1.86 -18.83
CA VAL A 306 7.75 -3.16 -19.53
C VAL A 306 6.32 -3.70 -19.67
N THR A 307 6.15 -4.68 -20.57
CA THR A 307 4.96 -5.53 -20.72
C THR A 307 3.65 -4.75 -20.89
N GLY A 308 3.62 -3.84 -21.88
CA GLY A 308 2.42 -3.06 -22.22
C GLY A 308 2.16 -1.87 -21.29
N SER A 309 3.10 -1.54 -20.40
CA SER A 309 2.95 -0.39 -19.50
C SER A 309 2.90 0.91 -20.28
N ASN A 310 2.08 1.86 -19.83
CA ASN A 310 1.81 3.10 -20.53
C ASN A 310 1.70 4.32 -19.62
N GLY A 311 1.91 5.52 -20.16
CA GLY A 311 1.53 6.76 -19.48
C GLY A 311 2.31 7.07 -18.19
N CYS A 312 3.60 6.70 -18.14
CA CYS A 312 4.49 7.01 -17.02
C CYS A 312 5.44 8.16 -17.36
N THR A 313 5.54 9.18 -16.51
CA THR A 313 6.50 10.28 -16.65
C THR A 313 7.45 10.32 -15.46
N VAL A 314 8.74 10.13 -15.72
CA VAL A 314 9.82 10.36 -14.75
C VAL A 314 10.37 11.77 -14.95
N GLY A 315 10.33 12.59 -13.90
CA GLY A 315 10.83 13.97 -13.94
C GLY A 315 12.33 14.03 -14.22
N THR A 316 13.15 13.47 -13.32
CA THR A 316 14.61 13.41 -13.52
C THR A 316 15.20 12.06 -13.13
N VAL A 317 16.37 11.75 -13.69
CA VAL A 317 17.16 10.58 -13.30
C VAL A 317 18.58 10.95 -12.92
N ASP A 318 19.16 10.17 -12.02
CA ASP A 318 20.59 10.10 -11.75
C ASP A 318 20.94 8.64 -11.53
N ILE A 319 21.37 7.95 -12.59
CA ILE A 319 21.56 6.50 -12.63
C ILE A 319 23.02 6.22 -12.96
N ALA A 320 23.68 5.39 -12.15
CA ALA A 320 25.06 5.00 -12.40
C ALA A 320 25.33 3.53 -12.11
N ASN A 321 26.19 2.94 -12.94
CA ASN A 321 26.78 1.61 -12.76
C ASN A 321 25.71 0.51 -12.67
N THR A 322 24.83 0.45 -13.65
CA THR A 322 23.79 -0.59 -13.69
C THR A 322 24.33 -1.88 -14.28
N ALA A 323 23.87 -3.04 -13.80
CA ALA A 323 24.35 -4.33 -14.31
C ALA A 323 23.95 -4.59 -15.78
N ILE A 324 22.80 -4.06 -16.21
CA ILE A 324 22.33 -4.14 -17.59
C ILE A 324 22.02 -2.71 -18.07
N GLN A 325 20.82 -2.41 -18.56
CA GLN A 325 20.49 -1.08 -19.04
C GLN A 325 20.40 -0.04 -17.91
N GLY A 326 20.83 1.19 -18.17
CA GLY A 326 20.51 2.30 -17.27
C GLY A 326 19.00 2.56 -17.24
N ILE A 327 18.42 2.80 -18.42
CA ILE A 327 16.98 2.93 -18.66
C ILE A 327 16.58 1.96 -19.76
N PHE A 328 15.54 1.16 -19.52
CA PHE A 328 14.94 0.32 -20.54
C PHE A 328 13.45 0.62 -20.70
N LEU A 329 13.01 0.92 -21.91
CA LEU A 329 11.59 1.01 -22.25
C LEU A 329 11.28 -0.11 -23.23
N GLN A 330 10.64 -1.18 -22.75
CA GLN A 330 10.34 -2.38 -23.53
C GLN A 330 8.83 -2.55 -23.64
N ASP A 331 8.26 -2.67 -24.83
CA ASP A 331 6.81 -2.79 -25.01
C ASP A 331 6.03 -1.71 -24.22
N ALA A 332 6.60 -0.50 -24.16
CA ALA A 332 6.10 0.61 -23.35
C ALA A 332 5.53 1.70 -24.24
N THR A 333 4.44 2.34 -23.82
CA THR A 333 3.77 3.39 -24.60
C THR A 333 3.66 4.70 -23.81
N ASN A 334 3.72 5.87 -24.45
CA ASN A 334 3.51 7.17 -23.79
C ASN A 334 4.36 7.33 -22.51
N THR A 335 5.62 6.87 -22.54
CA THR A 335 6.51 6.86 -21.36
C THR A 335 7.66 7.84 -21.56
N TYR A 336 7.85 8.73 -20.58
CA TYR A 336 8.74 9.87 -20.70
C TYR A 336 9.75 9.91 -19.54
N VAL A 337 11.00 10.25 -19.87
CA VAL A 337 12.02 10.65 -18.89
C VAL A 337 12.50 12.04 -19.29
N ASN A 338 12.21 13.05 -18.48
CA ASN A 338 12.31 14.45 -18.91
C ASN A 338 13.73 15.04 -18.80
N GLY A 339 14.62 14.44 -18.03
CA GLY A 339 15.98 14.94 -17.83
C GLY A 339 16.85 14.02 -16.97
N GLY A 340 18.15 14.27 -16.94
CA GLY A 340 19.06 13.65 -15.97
C GLY A 340 20.35 13.08 -16.54
N THR A 341 21.04 12.30 -15.72
CA THR A 341 22.32 11.63 -16.06
C THR A 341 22.20 10.12 -15.94
N VAL A 342 22.79 9.42 -16.91
CA VAL A 342 22.89 7.95 -16.92
C VAL A 342 24.28 7.53 -17.35
N THR A 343 25.03 6.83 -16.51
CA THR A 343 26.41 6.43 -16.81
C THR A 343 26.68 4.99 -16.40
N GLY A 344 27.54 4.28 -17.14
CA GLY A 344 27.93 2.92 -16.76
C GLY A 344 26.80 1.90 -16.84
N GLY A 345 25.80 2.13 -17.69
CA GLY A 345 24.84 1.10 -18.13
C GLY A 345 25.25 0.46 -19.44
N HIS A 346 24.68 -0.70 -19.74
CA HIS A 346 25.04 -1.58 -20.86
C HIS A 346 23.80 -1.96 -21.70
N PRO A 347 23.25 -1.04 -22.53
CA PRO A 347 23.61 0.38 -22.70
C PRO A 347 22.98 1.33 -21.65
N ASN A 348 23.34 2.62 -21.67
CA ASN A 348 22.71 3.62 -20.80
C ASN A 348 21.20 3.77 -21.05
N VAL A 349 20.77 3.77 -22.30
CA VAL A 349 19.36 3.88 -22.68
C VAL A 349 19.07 2.88 -23.78
N GLN A 350 17.96 2.14 -23.64
CA GLN A 350 17.44 1.28 -24.68
C GLN A 350 15.92 1.41 -24.79
N HIS A 351 15.42 1.51 -26.01
CA HIS A 351 13.99 1.41 -26.33
C HIS A 351 13.79 0.18 -27.22
N GLN A 352 12.84 -0.68 -26.89
CA GLN A 352 12.48 -1.87 -27.68
C GLN A 352 10.96 -1.96 -27.75
N ASN A 353 10.40 -2.00 -28.96
CA ASN A 353 8.94 -1.98 -29.17
C ASN A 353 8.22 -0.86 -28.40
N ALA A 354 8.92 0.25 -28.17
CA ALA A 354 8.35 1.39 -27.47
C ALA A 354 7.57 2.27 -28.46
N VAL A 355 6.48 2.88 -28.02
CA VAL A 355 5.62 3.72 -28.87
C VAL A 355 5.37 5.06 -28.18
N ASN A 356 5.64 6.16 -28.87
CA ASN A 356 5.50 7.51 -28.31
C ASN A 356 6.23 7.67 -26.95
N CYS A 357 7.47 7.19 -26.89
CA CYS A 357 8.33 7.27 -25.72
C CYS A 357 9.52 8.19 -25.99
N ILE A 358 9.91 8.98 -24.98
CA ILE A 358 11.04 9.91 -25.06
C ILE A 358 11.89 9.78 -23.79
N THR A 359 13.21 9.69 -23.95
CA THR A 359 14.16 9.76 -22.84
C THR A 359 15.15 10.88 -23.10
N LYS A 360 15.24 11.85 -22.19
CA LYS A 360 16.17 12.99 -22.29
C LYS A 360 17.22 12.86 -21.19
N VAL A 361 18.43 12.41 -21.52
CA VAL A 361 19.51 12.20 -20.55
C VAL A 361 20.87 12.49 -21.18
N ASN A 362 21.84 12.90 -20.36
CA ASN A 362 23.20 13.23 -20.80
C ASN A 362 23.24 14.26 -21.97
N GLY A 363 22.31 15.21 -21.99
CA GLY A 363 22.17 16.19 -23.08
C GLY A 363 21.60 15.62 -24.39
N ASN A 364 21.28 14.33 -24.46
CA ASN A 364 20.73 13.67 -25.64
C ASN A 364 19.21 13.45 -25.50
N THR A 365 18.52 13.35 -26.62
CA THR A 365 17.12 12.92 -26.70
C THR A 365 17.03 11.61 -27.46
N TYR A 366 16.51 10.58 -26.81
CA TYR A 366 16.23 9.26 -27.37
C TYR A 366 14.73 9.15 -27.63
N THR A 367 14.35 8.90 -28.88
CA THR A 367 12.95 8.71 -29.28
C THR A 367 12.74 7.29 -29.78
N ALA A 368 11.57 6.72 -29.48
CA ALA A 368 11.19 5.45 -30.07
C ALA A 368 10.78 5.65 -31.54
N THR A 369 11.67 5.34 -32.47
CA THR A 369 11.34 5.14 -33.89
C THR A 369 11.30 3.65 -34.14
N TYR A 370 10.22 3.11 -34.74
CA TYR A 370 9.99 1.68 -34.98
C TYR A 370 11.28 0.90 -35.32
N GLY A 371 11.87 0.21 -34.34
CA GLY A 371 13.14 -0.49 -34.49
C GLY A 371 13.87 -0.64 -33.16
N THR A 372 14.44 -1.83 -32.92
CA THR A 372 15.43 -2.09 -31.87
C THR A 372 16.65 -1.21 -32.10
N TRP A 373 17.11 -0.52 -31.05
CA TRP A 373 18.46 0.05 -30.98
C TRP A 373 19.33 -0.78 -30.06
#